data_AF-F3SL80-F1
#
_entry.id   AF-F3SL80-F1
#
_cell.length_a   1.000
_cell.length_b   1.000
_cell.length_c   1.000
_cell.angle_alpha   90.00
_cell.angle_beta   90.00
_cell.angle_gamma   90.00
#
_symmetry.space_group_name_H-M   'P 1'
#
loop_
_entity.id
_entity.type
_entity.pdbx_description
1 polymer ?
#
loop_
_entity_poly.entity_id
_entity_poly.type
_entity_poly.pdbx_seq_one_letter_code
_entity_poly.pdbx_strand_id
1 'polypeptide(L)'
;MSIISMVLVVFVAFLAGLEGILDQFQFHQPLVACTLIGLVTGNLAAGVMLGGSLQLIALGWANIGAAVAPDAALASVAAAIIMVLGGDFSSKGIAVAQGVAIPLAVAGLFLTMIVRTLSVGLVHGADAAAKKGDIKGVERAHFIALFMQGARIAIPAALLLMIPAESVKSALEAMPAWLSEGMQIGGGMVVAVGYAMVINMMATREVWPFFAIGFALAAVSELTLIALGAIGVAIALIYLALSKKGENGGGGATASSNDPIGDILEDY
;
A
#
# COMPACT_ATOMS: atom_id res chain seq x y z
N MET A 1 -12.48 -13.35 -21.08
CA MET A 1 -12.36 -11.87 -21.07
C MET A 1 -12.20 -11.37 -22.50
N SER A 2 -12.71 -10.16 -22.81
CA SER A 2 -12.45 -9.50 -24.09
C SER A 2 -10.98 -9.06 -24.19
N ILE A 3 -10.42 -9.03 -25.41
CA ILE A 3 -9.07 -8.52 -25.69
C ILE A 3 -8.93 -7.07 -25.21
N ILE A 4 -9.99 -6.28 -25.35
CA ILE A 4 -10.01 -4.88 -24.90
C ILE A 4 -9.83 -4.80 -23.38
N SER A 5 -10.53 -5.63 -22.61
CA SER A 5 -10.38 -5.69 -21.16
C SER A 5 -8.97 -6.11 -20.76
N MET A 6 -8.35 -7.06 -21.46
CA MET A 6 -6.98 -7.48 -21.16
C MET A 6 -5.96 -6.35 -21.38
N VAL A 7 -6.07 -5.61 -22.49
CA VAL A 7 -5.20 -4.45 -22.76
C VAL A 7 -5.38 -3.37 -21.69
N LEU A 8 -6.63 -3.08 -21.31
CA LEU A 8 -6.92 -2.10 -20.27
C LEU A 8 -6.42 -2.52 -18.89
N VAL A 9 -6.48 -3.81 -18.54
CA VAL A 9 -5.91 -4.31 -17.27
C VAL A 9 -4.39 -4.13 -17.26
N VAL A 10 -3.70 -4.44 -18.36
CA VAL A 10 -2.24 -4.22 -18.46
C VAL A 10 -1.90 -2.73 -18.36
N PHE A 11 -2.73 -1.86 -18.96
CA PHE A 11 -2.56 -0.41 -18.83
C PHE A 11 -2.75 0.08 -17.39
N VAL A 12 -3.77 -0.40 -16.68
CA VAL A 12 -3.97 -0.10 -15.25
C VAL A 12 -2.81 -0.62 -14.42
N ALA A 13 -2.33 -1.84 -14.69
CA ALA A 13 -1.16 -2.41 -14.03
C ALA A 13 0.12 -1.58 -14.26
N PHE A 14 0.30 -1.06 -15.48
CA PHE A 14 1.40 -0.16 -15.79
C PHE A 14 1.32 1.13 -14.99
N LEU A 15 0.14 1.78 -14.93
CA LEU A 15 -0.06 2.99 -14.12
C LEU A 15 0.20 2.75 -12.62
N ALA A 16 -0.31 1.63 -12.08
CA ALA A 16 -0.05 1.24 -10.71
C ALA A 16 1.46 1.00 -10.44
N GLY A 17 2.20 0.49 -11.43
CA GLY A 17 3.65 0.32 -11.35
C GLY A 17 4.46 1.60 -11.41
N LEU A 18 4.06 2.58 -12.23
CA LEU A 18 4.70 3.91 -12.23
C LEU A 18 4.57 4.56 -10.84
N GLU A 19 3.35 4.49 -10.30
CA GLU A 19 2.98 5.11 -9.04
C GLU A 19 3.50 4.38 -7.81
N GLY A 20 3.94 3.14 -7.96
CA GLY A 20 4.57 2.38 -6.88
C GLY A 20 5.89 2.98 -6.40
N ILE A 21 6.50 3.89 -7.18
CA ILE A 21 7.68 4.67 -6.78
C ILE A 21 7.42 6.17 -6.80
N LEU A 22 6.51 6.65 -7.67
CA LEU A 22 6.16 8.07 -7.69
C LEU A 22 5.45 8.50 -6.40
N ASP A 23 4.60 7.62 -5.84
CA ASP A 23 3.92 7.79 -4.55
C ASP A 23 3.13 9.12 -4.43
N GLN A 24 2.64 9.66 -5.55
CA GLN A 24 1.94 10.96 -5.59
C GLN A 24 0.44 10.82 -5.70
N PHE A 25 -0.04 10.07 -6.70
CA PHE A 25 -1.46 9.91 -6.97
C PHE A 25 -2.02 8.63 -6.36
N GLN A 26 -1.17 7.81 -5.74
CA GLN A 26 -1.55 6.62 -4.98
C GLN A 26 -2.28 5.54 -5.82
N PHE A 27 -2.06 5.48 -7.14
CA PHE A 27 -2.63 4.41 -7.96
C PHE A 27 -2.09 3.01 -7.60
N HIS A 28 -0.94 2.94 -6.93
CA HIS A 28 -0.35 1.72 -6.40
C HIS A 28 -1.11 1.16 -5.18
N GLN A 29 -1.97 1.96 -4.56
CA GLN A 29 -2.74 1.54 -3.39
C GLN A 29 -3.78 0.48 -3.80
N PRO A 30 -3.93 -0.62 -3.03
CA PRO A 30 -4.82 -1.72 -3.38
C PRO A 30 -6.25 -1.30 -3.66
N LEU A 31 -6.77 -0.30 -2.94
CA LEU A 31 -8.12 0.22 -3.16
C LEU A 31 -8.32 0.74 -4.59
N VAL A 32 -7.40 1.55 -5.10
CA VAL A 32 -7.50 2.16 -6.44
C VAL A 32 -7.23 1.12 -7.52
N ALA A 33 -6.14 0.35 -7.38
CA ALA A 33 -5.74 -0.66 -8.37
C ALA A 33 -6.83 -1.74 -8.58
N CYS A 34 -7.35 -2.33 -7.49
CA CYS A 34 -8.39 -3.35 -7.59
C CYS A 34 -9.72 -2.79 -8.12
N THR A 35 -10.06 -1.55 -7.77
CA THR A 35 -11.28 -0.89 -8.26
C THR A 35 -11.21 -0.64 -9.76
N LEU A 36 -10.06 -0.14 -10.26
CA LEU A 36 -9.86 0.09 -11.69
C LEU A 36 -9.90 -1.22 -12.49
N ILE A 37 -9.28 -2.29 -11.99
CA ILE A 37 -9.36 -3.61 -12.62
C ILE A 37 -10.78 -4.16 -12.58
N GLY A 38 -11.49 -4.03 -11.46
CA GLY A 38 -12.90 -4.40 -11.33
C GLY A 38 -13.79 -3.65 -12.33
N LEU A 39 -13.56 -2.35 -12.53
CA LEU A 39 -14.27 -1.53 -13.51
C LEU A 39 -14.05 -2.04 -14.95
N VAL A 40 -12.80 -2.27 -15.33
CA VAL A 40 -12.41 -2.73 -16.69
C VAL A 40 -12.94 -4.14 -16.99
N THR A 41 -13.07 -4.96 -15.96
CA THR A 41 -13.51 -6.36 -16.07
C THR A 41 -15.01 -6.54 -15.88
N GLY A 42 -15.75 -5.46 -15.55
CA GLY A 42 -17.20 -5.47 -15.33
C GLY A 42 -17.63 -5.91 -13.93
N ASN A 43 -16.71 -6.13 -13.00
CA ASN A 43 -16.96 -6.60 -11.64
C ASN A 43 -16.53 -5.54 -10.60
N LEU A 44 -17.17 -4.36 -10.67
CA LEU A 44 -16.80 -3.21 -9.84
C LEU A 44 -16.95 -3.49 -8.34
N ALA A 45 -18.10 -4.03 -7.91
CA ALA A 45 -18.36 -4.29 -6.49
C ALA A 45 -17.34 -5.24 -5.86
N ALA A 46 -17.02 -6.34 -6.56
CA ALA A 46 -16.01 -7.29 -6.12
C ALA A 46 -14.61 -6.65 -6.08
N GLY A 47 -14.26 -5.83 -7.07
CA GLY A 47 -13.00 -5.09 -7.10
C GLY A 47 -12.85 -4.11 -5.94
N VAL A 48 -13.90 -3.38 -5.58
CA VAL A 48 -13.91 -2.45 -4.44
C VAL A 48 -13.79 -3.22 -3.12
N MET A 49 -14.51 -4.33 -2.96
CA MET A 49 -14.43 -5.17 -1.76
C MET A 49 -13.03 -5.76 -1.58
N LEU A 50 -12.45 -6.33 -2.63
CA LEU A 50 -11.09 -6.84 -2.62
C LEU A 50 -10.09 -5.72 -2.30
N GLY A 51 -10.19 -4.58 -2.98
CA GLY A 51 -9.33 -3.43 -2.77
C GLY A 51 -9.38 -2.90 -1.33
N GLY A 52 -10.58 -2.70 -0.78
CA GLY A 52 -10.75 -2.27 0.61
C GLY A 52 -10.17 -3.26 1.61
N SER A 53 -10.36 -4.55 1.37
CA SER A 53 -9.84 -5.60 2.26
C SER A 53 -8.31 -5.69 2.23
N LEU A 54 -7.68 -5.54 1.06
CA LEU A 54 -6.23 -5.49 0.91
C LEU A 54 -5.65 -4.18 1.43
N GLN A 55 -6.39 -3.08 1.34
CA GLN A 55 -5.97 -1.79 1.89
C GLN A 55 -5.73 -1.89 3.39
N LEU A 56 -6.62 -2.57 4.13
CA LEU A 56 -6.47 -2.77 5.58
C LEU A 56 -5.17 -3.52 5.93
N ILE A 57 -4.73 -4.44 5.07
CA ILE A 57 -3.45 -5.15 5.22
C ILE A 57 -2.28 -4.21 4.90
N ALA A 58 -2.41 -3.41 3.84
CA ALA A 58 -1.35 -2.55 3.33
C ALA A 58 -1.19 -1.20 4.08
N LEU A 59 -2.00 -0.90 5.08
CA LEU A 59 -1.96 0.38 5.83
C LEU A 59 -0.58 0.72 6.41
N GLY A 60 0.23 -0.30 6.74
CA GLY A 60 1.58 -0.12 7.27
C GLY A 60 2.71 -0.29 6.25
N TRP A 61 2.39 -0.49 4.97
CA TRP A 61 3.39 -0.67 3.92
C TRP A 61 3.84 0.68 3.37
N ALA A 62 4.69 1.37 4.12
CA ALA A 62 5.32 2.62 3.72
C ALA A 62 6.81 2.43 3.44
N ASN A 63 7.32 3.08 2.40
CA ASN A 63 8.75 3.07 2.09
C ASN A 63 9.47 4.10 3.00
N ILE A 64 10.34 3.62 3.89
CA ILE A 64 11.06 4.47 4.84
C ILE A 64 12.55 4.44 4.50
N GLY A 65 13.04 5.53 3.91
CA GLY A 65 14.42 5.65 3.47
C GLY A 65 14.77 4.57 2.44
N ALA A 66 15.79 3.76 2.74
CA ALA A 66 16.20 2.64 1.89
C ALA A 66 15.39 1.35 2.13
N ALA A 67 14.61 1.27 3.22
CA ALA A 67 13.76 0.14 3.52
C ALA A 67 12.48 0.21 2.67
N VAL A 68 12.38 -0.71 1.72
CA VAL A 68 11.25 -0.79 0.79
C VAL A 68 10.22 -1.76 1.36
N ALA A 69 8.97 -1.31 1.45
CA ALA A 69 7.86 -2.15 1.90
C ALA A 69 7.51 -3.23 0.86
N PRO A 70 6.77 -4.28 1.23
CA PRO A 70 6.25 -5.25 0.28
C PRO A 70 5.44 -4.56 -0.85
N ASP A 71 5.51 -5.08 -2.08
CA ASP A 71 4.92 -4.41 -3.25
C ASP A 71 3.39 -4.59 -3.29
N ALA A 72 2.68 -3.59 -2.75
CA ALA A 72 1.22 -3.53 -2.73
C ALA A 72 0.60 -3.48 -4.12
N ALA A 73 1.27 -2.86 -5.10
CA ALA A 73 0.73 -2.71 -6.44
C ALA A 73 0.71 -4.03 -7.19
N LEU A 74 1.82 -4.79 -7.16
CA LEU A 74 1.84 -6.10 -7.80
C LEU A 74 0.84 -7.06 -7.13
N ALA A 75 0.80 -7.05 -5.80
CA ALA A 75 -0.10 -7.88 -5.02
C ALA A 75 -1.58 -7.61 -5.36
N SER A 76 -1.98 -6.34 -5.37
CA SER A 76 -3.36 -5.93 -5.65
C SER A 76 -3.78 -6.20 -7.10
N VAL A 77 -2.92 -5.86 -8.06
CA VAL A 77 -3.16 -6.11 -9.49
C VAL A 77 -3.32 -7.62 -9.74
N ALA A 78 -2.40 -8.43 -9.22
CA ALA A 78 -2.45 -9.87 -9.44
C ALA A 78 -3.62 -10.54 -8.72
N ALA A 79 -3.93 -10.14 -7.48
CA ALA A 79 -5.09 -10.63 -6.76
C ALA A 79 -6.40 -10.32 -7.49
N ALA A 80 -6.53 -9.10 -8.03
CA ALA A 80 -7.70 -8.71 -8.83
C ALA A 80 -7.80 -9.52 -10.13
N ILE A 81 -6.69 -9.76 -10.82
CA ILE A 81 -6.66 -10.61 -12.02
C ILE A 81 -7.08 -12.04 -11.70
N ILE A 82 -6.54 -12.64 -10.62
CA ILE A 82 -6.85 -14.00 -10.19
C ILE A 82 -8.32 -14.13 -9.81
N MET A 83 -8.88 -13.16 -9.08
CA MET A 83 -10.31 -13.14 -8.73
C MET A 83 -11.19 -13.12 -9.98
N VAL A 84 -10.87 -12.27 -10.96
CA VAL A 84 -11.64 -12.16 -12.21
C VAL A 84 -11.51 -13.41 -13.08
N LEU A 85 -10.32 -14.03 -13.14
CA LEU A 85 -10.10 -15.28 -13.86
C LEU A 85 -10.78 -16.47 -13.20
N GLY A 86 -10.78 -16.51 -11.85
CA GLY A 86 -11.45 -17.56 -11.08
C GLY A 86 -12.97 -17.51 -11.18
N GLY A 87 -13.54 -16.32 -11.43
CA GLY A 87 -14.98 -16.14 -11.61
C GLY A 87 -15.81 -16.31 -10.33
N ASP A 88 -15.15 -16.45 -9.17
CA ASP A 88 -15.79 -16.45 -7.86
C ASP A 88 -15.67 -15.07 -7.21
N PHE A 89 -16.78 -14.34 -7.21
CA PHE A 89 -16.90 -13.01 -6.59
C PHE A 89 -17.53 -13.05 -5.20
N SER A 90 -17.69 -14.25 -4.63
CA SER A 90 -18.15 -14.42 -3.25
C SER A 90 -17.09 -13.97 -2.24
N SER A 91 -17.47 -13.89 -0.97
CA SER A 91 -16.53 -13.64 0.13
C SER A 91 -15.39 -14.66 0.19
N LYS A 92 -15.63 -15.91 -0.27
CA LYS A 92 -14.59 -16.95 -0.34
C LYS A 92 -13.59 -16.63 -1.46
N GLY A 93 -14.06 -16.33 -2.66
CA GLY A 93 -13.19 -15.95 -3.78
C GLY A 93 -12.31 -14.73 -3.46
N ILE A 94 -12.88 -13.73 -2.78
CA ILE A 94 -12.13 -12.56 -2.29
C ILE A 94 -11.08 -12.98 -1.27
N ALA A 95 -11.42 -13.80 -0.28
CA ALA A 95 -10.49 -14.26 0.75
C ALA A 95 -9.31 -15.06 0.16
N VAL A 96 -9.58 -15.87 -0.87
CA VAL A 96 -8.52 -16.63 -1.56
C VAL A 96 -7.61 -15.67 -2.34
N ALA A 97 -8.18 -14.71 -3.07
CA ALA A 97 -7.40 -13.69 -3.75
C ALA A 97 -6.53 -12.87 -2.78
N GLN A 98 -7.05 -12.54 -1.59
CA GLN A 98 -6.30 -11.88 -0.53
C GLN A 98 -5.12 -12.73 -0.02
N GLY A 99 -5.35 -14.02 0.24
CA GLY A 99 -4.27 -14.88 0.74
C GLY A 99 -3.16 -15.11 -0.28
N VAL A 100 -3.48 -15.13 -1.58
CA VAL A 100 -2.48 -15.17 -2.66
C VAL A 100 -1.74 -13.84 -2.82
N ALA A 101 -2.35 -12.72 -2.43
CA ALA A 101 -1.74 -11.39 -2.53
C ALA A 101 -0.46 -11.27 -1.68
N ILE A 102 -0.40 -11.90 -0.50
CA ILE A 102 0.75 -11.76 0.42
C ILE A 102 2.04 -12.35 -0.18
N PRO A 103 2.10 -13.61 -0.65
CA PRO A 103 3.26 -14.13 -1.35
C PRO A 103 3.65 -13.29 -2.58
N LEU A 104 2.66 -12.79 -3.32
CA LEU A 104 2.90 -11.96 -4.50
C LEU A 104 3.48 -10.60 -4.13
N ALA A 105 3.13 -10.00 -2.99
CA ALA A 105 3.74 -8.77 -2.51
C ALA A 105 5.24 -8.94 -2.26
N VAL A 106 5.65 -10.08 -1.70
CA VAL A 106 7.06 -10.42 -1.47
C VAL A 106 7.78 -10.66 -2.80
N ALA A 107 7.14 -11.36 -3.74
CA ALA A 107 7.69 -11.55 -5.09
C ALA A 107 7.86 -10.20 -5.84
N GLY A 108 6.89 -9.29 -5.68
CA GLY A 108 6.96 -7.95 -6.27
C GLY A 108 8.05 -7.08 -5.65
N LEU A 109 8.29 -7.20 -4.35
CA LEU A 109 9.44 -6.57 -3.71
C LEU A 109 10.75 -7.07 -4.31
N PHE A 110 10.88 -8.38 -4.55
CA PHE A 110 12.06 -8.94 -5.20
C PHE A 110 12.24 -8.41 -6.64
N LEU A 111 11.17 -8.34 -7.43
CA LEU A 111 11.22 -7.72 -8.77
C LEU A 111 11.61 -6.24 -8.70
N THR A 112 11.08 -5.51 -7.73
CA THR A 112 11.42 -4.10 -7.47
C THR A 112 12.91 -3.93 -7.20
N MET A 113 13.51 -4.83 -6.42
CA MET A 113 14.95 -4.81 -6.15
C MET A 113 15.78 -4.98 -7.42
N ILE A 114 15.41 -5.91 -8.30
CA ILE A 114 16.09 -6.10 -9.59
C ILE A 114 16.02 -4.83 -10.43
N VAL A 115 14.83 -4.25 -10.59
CA VAL A 115 14.65 -3.03 -11.41
C VAL A 115 15.40 -1.84 -10.80
N ARG A 116 15.44 -1.73 -9.46
CA ARG A 116 16.26 -0.72 -8.78
C ARG A 116 17.76 -0.91 -9.03
N THR A 117 18.26 -2.15 -8.98
CA THR A 117 19.67 -2.43 -9.33
C THR A 117 19.98 -2.06 -10.78
N LEU A 118 19.09 -2.40 -11.72
CA LEU A 118 19.27 -2.03 -13.13
C LEU A 118 19.23 -0.51 -13.34
N SER A 119 18.43 0.20 -12.55
CA SER A 119 18.31 1.66 -12.61
C SER A 119 19.63 2.38 -12.27
N VAL A 120 20.55 1.75 -11.53
CA VAL A 120 21.89 2.31 -11.28
C VAL A 120 22.66 2.54 -12.59
N GLY A 121 22.49 1.65 -13.57
CA GLY A 121 23.09 1.82 -14.90
C GLY A 121 22.55 3.06 -15.64
N LEU A 122 21.27 3.38 -15.46
CA LEU A 122 20.64 4.58 -16.03
C LEU A 122 21.13 5.86 -15.35
N VAL A 123 21.40 5.82 -14.04
CA VAL A 123 21.96 6.96 -13.30
C VAL A 123 23.37 7.29 -13.81
N HIS A 124 24.24 6.30 -14.00
CA HIS A 124 25.56 6.55 -14.62
C HIS A 124 25.45 7.12 -16.04
N GLY A 125 24.44 6.70 -16.80
CA GLY A 125 24.12 7.27 -18.11
C GLY A 125 23.67 8.73 -18.03
N ALA A 126 22.85 9.07 -17.03
CA ALA A 126 22.42 10.44 -16.76
C ALA A 126 23.61 11.33 -16.35
N ASP A 127 24.53 10.84 -15.50
CA ASP A 127 25.74 11.57 -15.12
C ASP A 127 26.63 11.89 -16.33
N ALA A 128 26.76 10.94 -17.26
CA ALA A 128 27.52 11.14 -18.50
C ALA A 128 26.85 12.18 -19.43
N ALA A 129 25.52 12.23 -19.49
CA ALA A 129 24.76 13.23 -20.22
C ALA A 129 24.87 14.62 -19.57
N ALA A 130 24.79 14.68 -18.24
CA ALA A 130 24.91 15.91 -17.47
C ALA A 130 26.29 16.57 -17.65
N LYS A 131 27.37 15.78 -17.65
CA LYS A 131 28.73 16.27 -17.94
C LYS A 131 28.89 16.91 -19.32
N LYS A 132 28.02 16.54 -20.27
CA LYS A 132 27.98 17.09 -21.63
C LYS A 132 27.02 18.28 -21.77
N GLY A 133 26.33 18.67 -20.70
CA GLY A 133 25.28 19.70 -20.72
C GLY A 133 24.00 19.28 -21.44
N ASP A 134 23.79 17.98 -21.71
CA ASP A 134 22.59 17.49 -22.40
C ASP A 134 21.46 17.20 -21.39
N ILE A 135 20.64 18.23 -21.13
CA ILE A 135 19.46 18.13 -20.26
C ILE A 135 18.44 17.10 -20.78
N LYS A 136 18.27 17.00 -22.11
CA LYS A 136 17.35 16.03 -22.73
C LYS A 136 17.84 14.59 -22.55
N GLY A 137 19.16 14.39 -22.46
CA GLY A 137 19.77 13.11 -22.12
C GLY A 137 19.39 12.65 -20.71
N VAL A 138 19.45 13.57 -19.74
CA VAL A 138 19.07 13.31 -18.34
C VAL A 138 17.57 13.04 -18.21
N GLU A 139 16.72 13.85 -18.85
CA GLU A 139 15.26 13.65 -18.85
C GLU A 139 14.87 12.28 -19.42
N ARG A 140 15.47 11.87 -20.54
CA ARG A 140 15.21 10.55 -21.12
C ARG A 140 15.59 9.42 -20.17
N ALA A 141 16.75 9.52 -19.50
CA ALA A 141 17.16 8.51 -18.52
C ALA A 141 16.16 8.41 -17.36
N HIS A 142 15.64 9.55 -16.89
CA HIS A 142 14.60 9.59 -15.86
C HIS A 142 13.29 8.91 -16.32
N PHE A 143 12.77 9.25 -17.50
CA PHE A 143 11.55 8.63 -18.02
C PHE A 143 11.71 7.15 -18.34
N ILE A 144 12.88 6.71 -18.80
CA ILE A 144 13.18 5.28 -19.02
C ILE A 144 13.20 4.53 -17.68
N ALA A 145 13.81 5.10 -16.64
CA ALA A 145 13.82 4.51 -15.32
C ALA A 145 12.38 4.37 -14.77
N LEU A 146 11.55 5.40 -14.93
CA LEU A 146 10.15 5.36 -14.55
C LEU A 146 9.37 4.31 -15.35
N PHE A 147 9.56 4.25 -16.67
CA PHE A 147 8.93 3.25 -17.53
C PHE A 147 9.29 1.82 -17.12
N MET A 148 10.54 1.55 -16.76
CA MET A 148 10.97 0.23 -16.25
C MET A 148 10.20 -0.17 -14.98
N GLN A 149 9.84 0.79 -14.14
CA GLN A 149 9.05 0.53 -12.93
C GLN A 149 7.59 0.22 -13.25
N GLY A 150 6.98 0.92 -14.19
CA GLY A 150 5.66 0.54 -14.72
C GLY A 150 5.68 -0.85 -15.35
N ALA A 151 6.71 -1.15 -16.15
CA ALA A 151 6.87 -2.43 -16.84
C ALA A 151 7.02 -3.60 -15.87
N ARG A 152 7.64 -3.40 -14.69
CA ARG A 152 7.83 -4.44 -13.67
C ARG A 152 6.52 -5.06 -13.18
N ILE A 153 5.42 -4.30 -13.21
CA ILE A 153 4.09 -4.74 -12.77
C ILE A 153 3.24 -5.14 -13.98
N ALA A 154 3.34 -4.39 -15.08
CA ALA A 154 2.61 -4.66 -16.30
C ALA A 154 2.99 -6.01 -16.95
N ILE A 155 4.27 -6.40 -16.93
CA ILE A 155 4.73 -7.65 -17.54
C ILE A 155 4.17 -8.87 -16.78
N PRO A 156 4.34 -9.00 -15.45
CA PRO A 156 3.70 -10.09 -14.70
C PRO A 156 2.17 -10.08 -14.80
N ALA A 157 1.53 -8.91 -14.82
CA ALA A 157 0.09 -8.81 -15.02
C ALA A 157 -0.33 -9.37 -16.39
N ALA A 158 0.40 -9.03 -17.46
CA ALA A 158 0.16 -9.59 -18.78
C ALA A 158 0.36 -11.10 -18.81
N LEU A 159 1.41 -11.62 -18.16
CA LEU A 159 1.66 -13.06 -18.06
C LEU A 159 0.54 -13.78 -17.30
N LEU A 160 0.03 -13.21 -16.21
CA LEU A 160 -1.10 -13.75 -15.46
C LEU A 160 -2.38 -13.80 -16.30
N LEU A 161 -2.64 -12.78 -17.12
CA LEU A 161 -3.78 -12.76 -18.03
C LEU A 161 -3.69 -13.79 -19.17
N MET A 162 -2.48 -14.24 -19.52
CA MET A 162 -2.28 -15.30 -20.51
C MET A 162 -2.62 -16.70 -19.97
N ILE A 163 -2.70 -16.86 -18.63
CA ILE A 163 -3.08 -18.12 -18.03
C ILE A 163 -4.58 -18.37 -18.31
N PRO A 164 -4.96 -19.55 -18.84
CA PRO A 164 -6.36 -19.87 -19.09
C PRO A 164 -7.18 -19.75 -17.81
N ALA A 165 -8.31 -19.04 -17.89
CA ALA A 165 -9.25 -18.89 -16.76
C ALA A 165 -9.66 -20.24 -16.18
N GLU A 166 -9.87 -21.25 -17.04
CA GLU A 166 -10.23 -22.61 -16.63
C GLU A 166 -9.17 -23.25 -15.74
N SER A 167 -7.88 -22.98 -16.00
CA SER A 167 -6.78 -23.49 -15.18
C SER A 167 -6.76 -22.83 -13.80
N VAL A 168 -6.98 -21.51 -13.74
CA VAL A 168 -7.07 -20.79 -12.46
C VAL A 168 -8.29 -21.26 -11.69
N LYS A 169 -9.44 -21.34 -12.34
CA LYS A 169 -10.70 -21.80 -11.75
C LYS A 169 -10.60 -23.24 -11.23
N SER A 170 -10.07 -24.17 -12.03
CA SER A 170 -9.87 -25.56 -11.62
C SER A 170 -8.90 -25.67 -10.43
N ALA A 171 -7.85 -24.85 -10.39
CA ALA A 171 -6.94 -24.81 -9.24
C ALA A 171 -7.63 -24.28 -7.96
N LEU A 172 -8.50 -23.26 -8.09
CA LEU A 172 -9.28 -22.74 -6.97
C LEU A 172 -10.35 -23.74 -6.48
N GLU A 173 -11.01 -24.44 -7.39
CA GLU A 173 -12.01 -25.47 -7.08
C GLU A 173 -11.40 -26.74 -6.49
N ALA A 174 -10.17 -27.08 -6.89
CA ALA A 174 -9.41 -28.19 -6.30
C ALA A 174 -8.90 -27.89 -4.89
N MET A 175 -9.05 -26.64 -4.42
CA MET A 175 -8.52 -26.23 -3.13
C MET A 175 -9.38 -26.82 -1.99
N PRO A 176 -8.75 -27.51 -1.02
CA PRO A 176 -9.50 -28.15 0.06
C PRO A 176 -10.09 -27.11 1.02
N ALA A 177 -11.24 -27.44 1.60
CA ALA A 177 -11.99 -26.53 2.48
C ALA A 177 -11.14 -25.95 3.62
N TRP A 178 -10.33 -26.78 4.28
CA TRP A 178 -9.44 -26.37 5.38
C TRP A 178 -8.46 -25.25 4.99
N LEU A 179 -8.01 -25.23 3.72
CA LEU A 179 -7.10 -24.22 3.23
C LEU A 179 -7.85 -22.92 2.91
N SER A 180 -9.00 -23.02 2.24
CA SER A 180 -9.85 -21.85 1.94
C SER A 180 -10.33 -21.13 3.21
N GLU A 181 -10.76 -21.88 4.21
CA GLU A 181 -11.21 -21.35 5.51
C GLU A 181 -10.02 -20.80 6.30
N GLY A 182 -8.87 -21.49 6.25
CA GLY A 182 -7.63 -21.01 6.86
C GLY A 182 -7.15 -19.68 6.27
N MET A 183 -7.24 -19.49 4.95
CA MET A 183 -6.92 -18.22 4.28
C MET A 183 -7.90 -17.10 4.68
N GLN A 184 -9.19 -17.42 4.85
CA GLN A 184 -10.20 -16.45 5.28
C GLN A 184 -9.94 -15.97 6.72
N ILE A 185 -9.68 -16.88 7.66
CA ILE A 185 -9.38 -16.53 9.05
C ILE A 185 -8.03 -15.82 9.14
N GLY A 186 -7.00 -16.38 8.49
CA GLY A 186 -5.65 -15.84 8.47
C GLY A 186 -5.60 -14.43 7.86
N GLY A 187 -6.30 -14.19 6.75
CA GLY A 187 -6.39 -12.88 6.11
C GLY A 187 -6.91 -11.79 7.06
N GLY A 188 -7.88 -12.12 7.92
CA GLY A 188 -8.38 -11.21 8.96
C GLY A 188 -7.35 -10.91 10.05
N MET A 189 -6.51 -11.89 10.42
CA MET A 189 -5.46 -11.70 11.43
C MET A 189 -4.26 -10.90 10.89
N VAL A 190 -3.91 -11.06 9.61
CA VAL A 190 -2.78 -10.34 8.99
C VAL A 190 -2.99 -8.81 9.04
N VAL A 191 -4.24 -8.35 9.01
CA VAL A 191 -4.58 -6.93 9.16
C VAL A 191 -4.02 -6.33 10.46
N ALA A 192 -3.95 -7.10 11.54
CA ALA A 192 -3.39 -6.62 12.81
C ALA A 192 -1.91 -6.24 12.69
N VAL A 193 -1.15 -6.90 11.81
CA VAL A 193 0.25 -6.56 11.52
C VAL A 193 0.34 -5.19 10.84
N GLY A 194 -0.58 -4.89 9.92
CA GLY A 194 -0.71 -3.58 9.28
C GLY A 194 -0.88 -2.45 10.30
N TYR A 195 -1.84 -2.61 11.22
CA TYR A 195 -2.05 -1.65 12.30
C TYR A 195 -0.86 -1.55 13.25
N ALA A 196 -0.23 -2.66 13.61
CA ALA A 196 0.94 -2.66 14.48
C ALA A 196 2.12 -1.87 13.88
N MET A 197 2.34 -1.98 12.56
CA MET A 197 3.37 -1.19 11.86
C MET A 197 3.10 0.31 11.94
N VAL A 198 1.84 0.74 11.71
CA VAL A 198 1.45 2.16 11.82
C VAL A 198 1.60 2.66 13.26
N ILE A 199 1.13 1.89 14.24
CA ILE A 199 1.25 2.24 15.66
C ILE A 199 2.72 2.40 16.03
N ASN A 200 3.57 1.44 15.64
CA ASN A 200 4.99 1.48 15.97
C ASN A 200 5.72 2.69 15.35
N MET A 201 5.26 3.18 14.20
CA MET A 201 5.79 4.39 13.57
C MET A 201 5.39 5.68 14.31
N MET A 202 4.23 5.68 14.99
CA MET A 202 3.72 6.84 15.74
C MET A 202 3.94 6.74 17.26
N ALA A 203 4.36 5.59 17.78
CA ALA A 203 4.34 5.28 19.20
C ALA A 203 5.38 6.09 19.99
N THR A 204 4.91 7.12 20.67
CA THR A 204 5.62 7.84 21.73
C THR A 204 4.91 7.61 23.08
N ARG A 205 5.61 7.83 24.20
CA ARG A 205 5.02 7.68 25.55
C ARG A 205 3.79 8.57 25.75
N GLU A 206 3.75 9.71 25.06
CA GLU A 206 2.69 10.71 25.17
C GLU A 206 1.43 10.33 24.41
N VAL A 207 1.53 9.58 23.30
CA VAL A 207 0.37 9.18 22.49
C VAL A 207 -0.34 7.92 22.98
N TRP A 208 0.29 7.11 23.85
CA TRP A 208 -0.30 5.88 24.39
C TRP A 208 -1.64 6.05 25.11
N PRO A 209 -1.85 7.10 25.94
CA PRO A 209 -3.16 7.38 26.51
C PRO A 209 -4.24 7.63 25.46
N PHE A 210 -3.92 8.34 24.37
CA PHE A 210 -4.87 8.60 23.27
C PHE A 210 -5.23 7.31 22.53
N PHE A 211 -4.27 6.40 22.35
CA PHE A 211 -4.53 5.07 21.80
C PHE A 211 -5.50 4.28 22.67
N ALA A 212 -5.33 4.27 24.00
CA ALA A 212 -6.23 3.58 24.92
C ALA A 212 -7.66 4.15 24.89
N ILE A 213 -7.80 5.47 24.79
CA ILE A 213 -9.10 6.14 24.63
C ILE A 213 -9.76 5.72 23.32
N GLY A 214 -9.01 5.76 22.21
CA GLY A 214 -9.51 5.32 20.90
C GLY A 214 -9.92 3.85 20.89
N PHE A 215 -9.16 2.98 21.57
CA PHE A 215 -9.50 1.57 21.72
C PHE A 215 -10.80 1.35 22.51
N ALA A 216 -11.00 2.08 23.60
CA ALA A 216 -12.24 2.03 24.37
C ALA A 216 -13.45 2.56 23.57
N LEU A 217 -13.27 3.65 22.82
CA LEU A 217 -14.31 4.21 21.95
C LEU A 217 -14.65 3.30 20.77
N ALA A 218 -13.68 2.55 20.24
CA ALA A 218 -13.89 1.60 19.15
C ALA A 218 -14.82 0.42 19.52
N ALA A 219 -15.02 0.15 20.82
CA ALA A 219 -16.01 -0.83 21.27
C ALA A 219 -17.46 -0.37 21.01
N VAL A 220 -17.69 0.92 20.77
CA VAL A 220 -19.00 1.49 20.47
C VAL A 220 -19.29 1.31 18.97
N SER A 221 -20.13 0.33 18.65
CA SER A 221 -20.39 -0.11 17.27
C SER A 221 -21.09 0.93 16.38
N GLU A 222 -21.68 1.97 16.98
CA GLU A 222 -22.37 3.04 16.26
C GLU A 222 -21.43 4.10 15.70
N LEU A 223 -20.17 4.15 16.18
CA LEU A 223 -19.20 5.11 15.70
C LEU A 223 -18.53 4.63 14.41
N THR A 224 -18.77 5.36 13.32
CA THR A 224 -18.07 5.12 12.05
C THR A 224 -16.59 5.53 12.15
N LEU A 225 -15.75 5.01 11.24
CA LEU A 225 -14.35 5.44 11.12
C LEU A 225 -14.21 6.96 10.90
N ILE A 226 -15.17 7.59 10.22
CA ILE A 226 -15.21 9.04 10.02
C ILE A 226 -15.46 9.76 11.35
N ALA A 227 -16.38 9.26 12.17
CA ALA A 227 -16.67 9.82 13.49
C ALA A 227 -15.46 9.70 14.43
N LEU A 228 -14.83 8.53 14.47
CA LEU A 228 -13.59 8.31 15.25
C LEU A 228 -12.46 9.23 14.78
N GLY A 229 -12.30 9.40 13.46
CA GLY A 229 -11.33 10.34 12.88
C GLY A 229 -11.58 11.80 13.29
N ALA A 230 -12.84 12.25 13.22
CA ALA A 230 -13.21 13.60 13.63
C ALA A 230 -12.98 13.86 15.13
N ILE A 231 -13.32 12.88 15.98
CA ILE A 231 -13.04 12.94 17.43
C ILE A 231 -11.52 13.00 17.67
N GLY A 232 -10.73 12.18 16.97
CA GLY A 232 -9.27 12.18 17.07
C GLY A 232 -8.65 13.52 16.71
N VAL A 233 -9.09 14.13 15.60
CA VAL A 233 -8.63 15.47 15.19
C VAL A 233 -9.03 16.54 16.22
N ALA A 234 -10.26 16.50 16.73
CA ALA A 234 -10.71 17.43 17.75
C ALA A 234 -9.88 17.34 19.03
N ILE A 235 -9.59 16.12 19.50
CA ILE A 235 -8.74 15.89 20.68
C ILE A 235 -7.31 16.38 20.42
N ALA A 236 -6.74 16.13 19.23
CA ALA A 236 -5.41 16.60 18.87
C ALA A 236 -5.31 18.13 18.88
N LEU A 237 -6.30 18.83 18.31
CA LEU A 237 -6.33 20.30 18.30
C LEU A 237 -6.47 20.88 19.72
N ILE A 238 -7.30 20.26 20.57
CA ILE A 238 -7.44 20.66 21.98
C ILE A 238 -6.12 20.46 22.73
N TYR A 239 -5.47 19.30 22.54
CA TYR A 239 -4.20 18.99 23.18
C TYR A 239 -3.10 19.99 22.78
N LEU A 240 -2.97 20.30 21.49
CA LEU A 240 -2.02 21.31 21.00
C LEU A 240 -2.31 22.71 21.56
N ALA A 241 -3.58 23.11 21.61
CA ALA A 241 -3.97 24.41 22.16
C ALA A 241 -3.68 24.54 23.66
N LEU A 242 -3.87 23.45 24.43
CA LEU A 242 -3.59 23.41 25.87
C LEU A 242 -2.08 23.33 26.15
N SER A 243 -1.34 22.54 25.37
CA SER A 243 0.11 22.40 25.53
C SER A 243 0.82 23.74 25.31
N LYS A 244 0.48 24.45 24.24
CA LYS A 244 1.01 25.79 23.93
C LYS A 244 0.67 26.85 24.99
N LYS A 245 -0.45 26.67 25.70
CA LYS A 245 -0.85 27.56 26.81
C LYS A 245 -0.10 27.24 28.11
N GLY A 246 0.36 25.99 28.28
CA GLY A 246 1.22 25.56 29.37
C GLY A 246 2.63 26.17 29.29
N GLU A 247 3.21 26.27 28.10
CA GLU A 247 4.51 26.93 27.86
C GLU A 247 4.48 28.44 28.15
N ASN A 248 3.40 29.12 27.77
CA ASN A 248 3.28 30.58 27.94
C ASN A 248 2.90 31.03 29.37
N GLY A 249 2.76 30.11 30.33
CA GLY A 249 2.17 30.37 31.66
C GLY A 249 3.01 29.98 32.87
N GLY A 250 4.22 29.45 32.72
CA GLY A 250 4.98 28.86 33.83
C GLY A 250 6.44 29.29 33.88
N GLY A 251 6.74 30.40 34.56
CA GLY A 251 8.09 30.68 35.03
C GLY A 251 8.56 29.58 35.99
N GLY A 252 9.69 28.95 35.67
CA GLY A 252 10.55 28.24 36.62
C GLY A 252 10.09 26.84 37.04
N ALA A 253 10.27 25.84 36.17
CA ALA A 253 10.58 24.48 36.60
C ALA A 253 11.25 23.69 35.46
N THR A 254 12.53 23.40 35.65
CA THR A 254 13.30 22.41 34.88
C THR A 254 12.57 21.07 34.87
N ALA A 255 11.90 20.76 33.77
CA ALA A 255 11.52 19.41 33.39
C ALA A 255 12.24 19.11 32.07
N SER A 256 13.27 18.27 32.13
CA SER A 256 13.95 17.77 30.94
C SER A 256 12.93 17.05 30.07
N SER A 257 12.57 17.66 28.94
CA SER A 257 12.00 16.92 27.83
C SER A 257 13.01 15.83 27.49
N ASN A 258 12.63 14.57 27.53
CA ASN A 258 13.47 13.49 26.99
C ASN A 258 13.12 13.30 25.49
N ASP A 259 12.88 14.41 24.78
CA ASP A 259 12.73 14.44 23.34
C ASP A 259 14.06 14.89 22.73
N PRO A 260 14.91 13.95 22.28
CA PRO A 260 16.21 14.29 21.71
C PRO A 260 16.11 15.11 20.42
N ILE A 261 14.93 15.21 19.79
CA ILE A 261 14.73 16.05 18.60
C ILE A 261 14.23 17.45 18.98
N GLY A 262 13.38 17.56 20.01
CA GLY A 262 12.97 18.84 20.57
C GLY A 262 14.15 19.65 21.09
N ASP A 263 15.04 18.99 21.84
CA ASP A 263 16.23 19.62 22.41
C ASP A 263 17.21 20.15 21.34
N ILE A 264 17.23 19.57 20.13
CA ILE A 264 18.10 20.02 19.01
C ILE A 264 17.50 21.22 18.28
N LEU A 265 16.18 21.31 18.20
CA LEU A 265 15.48 22.39 17.48
C LEU A 265 15.36 23.67 18.31
N GLU A 266 15.39 23.56 19.64
CA GLU A 266 15.34 24.70 20.56
C GLU A 266 16.72 25.35 20.81
N ASP A 267 17.81 24.73 20.34
CA ASP A 267 19.20 25.18 20.56
C ASP A 267 19.74 26.11 19.44
N TYR A 268 18.87 26.69 18.60
CA TYR A 268 19.22 27.68 17.55
C TYR A 268 18.52 29.02 17.68
#